data_AF-A0A8I0FGQ2-F1
#
_entry.id   AF-A0A8I0FGQ2-F1
#
_cell.length_a   1.000
_cell.length_b   1.000
_cell.length_c   1.000
_cell.angle_alpha   90.00
_cell.angle_beta   90.00
_cell.angle_gamma   90.00
#
_symmetry.space_group_name_H-M   'P 1'
#
loop_
_entity.id
_entity.type
_entity.pdbx_description
1 polymer ?
#
loop_
_entity_poly.entity_id
_entity_poly.type
_entity_poly.pdbx_seq_one_letter_code
_entity_poly.pdbx_strand_id
1 'polypeptide(L)'
;MTTNLYSEIIKCLVDQPAINVNAKGFNGKTPLHCAIELDELSLVDLLLSKRSINPLITDNENKSALDYAKDNRVLQVLINHKYGLEKDSLLHLAAILN
;
A
#
# COMPACT_ATOMS: atom_id res chain seq x y z
N MET A 1 -0.63 18.45 16.13
CA MET A 1 -0.42 19.44 15.05
C MET A 1 0.75 19.09 14.11
N THR A 2 1.44 17.95 14.28
CA THR A 2 2.59 17.54 13.44
C THR A 2 2.24 16.64 12.25
N THR A 3 1.02 16.08 12.20
CA THR A 3 0.57 15.14 11.16
C THR A 3 0.41 15.78 9.77
N ASN A 4 0.10 17.08 9.71
CA ASN A 4 -0.11 17.77 8.43
C ASN A 4 1.21 17.95 7.65
N LEU A 5 2.26 18.46 8.33
CA LEU A 5 3.55 18.72 7.68
C LEU A 5 4.21 17.43 7.17
N TYR A 6 4.16 16.34 7.94
CA TYR A 6 4.69 15.05 7.51
C TYR A 6 3.97 14.53 6.26
N SER A 7 2.63 14.61 6.26
CA SER A 7 1.81 14.21 5.10
C SER A 7 2.12 15.05 3.86
N GLU A 8 2.29 16.37 3.99
CA GLU A 8 2.64 17.26 2.89
C GLU A 8 4.02 16.95 2.30
N ILE A 9 5.02 16.67 3.15
CA ILE A 9 6.36 16.28 2.70
C ILE A 9 6.30 14.98 1.89
N ILE A 10 5.57 13.97 2.39
CA ILE A 10 5.45 12.69 1.68
C ILE A 10 4.70 12.86 0.36
N LYS A 11 3.61 13.64 0.32
CA LYS A 11 2.93 13.97 -0.95
C LYS A 11 3.91 14.56 -1.96
N CYS A 12 4.67 15.57 -1.52
CA CYS A 12 5.65 16.25 -2.37
C CYS A 12 6.71 15.30 -2.92
N LEU A 13 7.18 14.34 -2.10
CA LEU A 13 8.13 13.29 -2.50
C LEU A 13 7.52 12.30 -3.49
N VAL A 14 6.34 11.76 -3.16
CA VAL A 14 5.63 10.75 -3.98
C VAL A 14 5.21 11.32 -5.34
N ASP A 15 5.02 12.63 -5.44
CA ASP A 15 4.68 13.31 -6.69
C ASP A 15 5.86 13.60 -7.61
N GLN A 16 7.11 13.45 -7.14
CA GLN A 16 8.27 13.63 -7.99
C GLN A 16 8.37 12.54 -9.07
N PRO A 17 8.51 12.90 -10.37
CA PRO A 17 8.61 11.94 -11.46
C PRO A 17 9.76 10.94 -11.33
N ALA A 18 10.86 11.36 -10.69
CA ALA A 18 12.06 10.54 -10.51
C ALA A 18 11.96 9.55 -9.33
N ILE A 19 10.94 9.67 -8.48
CA ILE A 19 10.83 8.82 -7.29
C ILE A 19 10.18 7.49 -7.65
N ASN A 20 10.92 6.42 -7.34
CA ASN A 20 10.39 5.07 -7.40
C ASN A 20 9.66 4.72 -6.11
N VAL A 21 8.33 4.90 -6.09
CA VAL A 21 7.45 4.57 -4.95
C VAL A 21 7.42 3.09 -4.59
N ASN A 22 7.94 2.22 -5.48
CA ASN A 22 8.01 0.77 -5.31
C ASN A 22 9.42 0.30 -4.91
N ALA A 23 10.34 1.21 -4.60
CA ALA A 23 11.72 0.85 -4.25
C ALA A 23 11.75 -0.13 -3.07
N LYS A 24 12.51 -1.23 -3.22
CA LYS A 24 12.74 -2.19 -2.15
C LYS A 24 13.88 -1.67 -1.26
N GLY A 25 13.60 -1.56 0.03
CA GLY A 25 14.58 -1.22 1.06
C GLY A 25 15.13 -2.46 1.76
N PHE A 26 15.42 -2.32 3.05
CA PHE A 26 15.87 -3.43 3.89
C PHE A 26 14.82 -4.55 3.94
N ASN A 27 15.28 -5.82 3.98
CA ASN A 27 14.43 -7.02 3.88
C ASN A 27 13.56 -7.09 2.61
N GLY A 28 13.83 -6.28 1.60
CA GLY A 28 13.01 -6.23 0.40
C GLY A 28 11.68 -5.51 0.58
N LYS A 29 11.44 -4.85 1.72
CA LYS A 29 10.18 -4.14 1.95
C LYS A 29 10.08 -2.88 1.08
N THR A 30 8.91 -2.66 0.48
CA THR A 30 8.55 -1.40 -0.19
C THR A 30 7.98 -0.39 0.82
N PRO A 31 7.86 0.91 0.47
CA PRO A 31 7.19 1.89 1.32
C PRO A 31 5.80 1.46 1.78
N LEU A 32 5.06 0.72 0.93
CA LEU A 32 3.72 0.24 1.26
C LEU A 32 3.74 -0.87 2.33
N HIS A 33 4.74 -1.76 2.34
CA HIS A 33 4.90 -2.73 3.43
C HIS A 33 5.10 -2.01 4.76
N CYS A 34 6.01 -1.02 4.78
CA CYS A 34 6.31 -0.25 5.98
C CYS A 34 5.07 0.52 6.48
N ALA A 35 4.30 1.13 5.59
CA ALA A 35 3.09 1.87 5.96
C ALA A 35 2.04 0.98 6.65
N ILE A 36 1.88 -0.26 6.18
CA ILE A 36 0.95 -1.24 6.75
C ILE A 36 1.46 -1.78 8.09
N GLU A 37 2.75 -2.12 8.16
CA GLU A 37 3.36 -2.63 9.39
C GLU A 37 3.31 -1.60 10.54
N LEU A 38 3.38 -0.31 10.21
CA LEU A 38 3.25 0.81 11.14
C LEU A 38 1.78 1.17 11.47
N ASP A 39 0.79 0.53 10.85
CA ASP A 39 -0.64 0.84 10.99
C ASP A 39 -1.01 2.29 10.60
N GLU A 40 -0.27 2.87 9.64
CA GLU A 40 -0.42 4.26 9.20
C GLU A 40 -1.36 4.36 7.98
N LEU A 41 -2.67 4.22 8.21
CA LEU A 41 -3.70 4.25 7.16
C LEU A 41 -3.61 5.47 6.23
N SER A 42 -3.33 6.66 6.80
CA SER A 42 -3.21 7.89 6.01
C SER A 42 -2.05 7.80 5.01
N LEU A 43 -0.97 7.11 5.38
CA LEU A 43 0.17 6.87 4.50
C LEU A 43 -0.13 5.79 3.47
N VAL A 44 -0.87 4.74 3.85
CA VAL A 44 -1.37 3.72 2.91
C VAL A 44 -2.21 4.38 1.82
N ASP A 45 -3.19 5.20 2.17
CA ASP A 45 -4.05 5.91 1.22
C ASP A 45 -3.24 6.86 0.32
N LEU A 46 -2.29 7.59 0.89
CA LEU A 46 -1.42 8.50 0.16
C LEU A 46 -0.55 7.75 -0.86
N LEU A 47 0.07 6.63 -0.49
CA LEU A 47 0.87 5.81 -1.41
C LEU A 47 0.00 5.19 -2.50
N LEU A 48 -1.20 4.71 -2.14
CA LEU A 48 -2.16 4.12 -3.09
C LEU A 48 -2.82 5.16 -4.01
N SER A 49 -2.75 6.44 -3.68
CA SER A 49 -3.17 7.49 -4.61
C SER A 49 -2.27 7.57 -5.86
N LYS A 50 -1.07 6.99 -5.81
CA LYS A 50 -0.14 7.00 -6.92
C LYS A 50 -0.41 5.84 -7.87
N ARG A 51 -0.81 6.15 -9.11
CA ARG A 51 -1.09 5.14 -10.15
C ARG A 51 0.03 4.10 -10.39
N SER A 52 1.30 4.47 -10.17
CA SER A 52 2.44 3.56 -10.39
C SER A 52 2.72 2.62 -9.21
N ILE A 53 2.03 2.75 -8.07
CA ILE A 53 2.23 1.89 -6.91
C ILE A 53 1.81 0.45 -7.22
N ASN A 54 2.59 -0.52 -6.74
CA ASN A 54 2.30 -1.95 -6.91
C ASN A 54 2.26 -2.66 -5.55
N PRO A 55 1.06 -3.01 -5.03
CA PRO A 55 0.93 -3.67 -3.73
C PRO A 55 1.34 -5.15 -3.74
N LEU A 56 1.66 -5.72 -4.91
CA LEU A 56 1.99 -7.14 -5.08
C LEU A 56 3.49 -7.43 -5.05
N ILE A 57 4.32 -6.40 -4.97
CA ILE A 57 5.75 -6.62 -4.78
C ILE A 57 5.93 -7.36 -3.48
N THR A 58 6.72 -8.43 -3.52
CA THR A 58 7.03 -9.22 -2.34
C THR A 58 8.36 -8.78 -1.72
N ASP A 59 8.42 -8.87 -0.40
CA ASP A 59 9.64 -8.76 0.38
C ASP A 59 10.52 -10.02 0.24
N ASN A 60 11.57 -10.13 1.04
CA ASN A 60 12.49 -11.27 1.00
C ASN A 60 11.90 -12.56 1.61
N GLU A 61 10.76 -12.47 2.30
CA GLU A 61 9.99 -13.62 2.82
C GLU A 61 8.88 -14.06 1.85
N ASN A 62 8.85 -13.49 0.63
CA ASN A 62 7.77 -13.67 -0.35
C ASN A 62 6.41 -13.13 0.11
N LYS A 63 6.38 -12.22 1.07
CA LYS A 63 5.15 -11.58 1.55
C LYS A 63 4.94 -10.26 0.81
N SER A 64 3.77 -10.07 0.25
CA SER A 64 3.29 -8.83 -0.34
C SER A 64 2.70 -7.89 0.71
N ALA A 65 2.37 -6.66 0.32
CA ALA A 65 1.69 -5.70 1.19
C ALA A 65 0.37 -6.25 1.76
N LEU A 66 -0.33 -7.09 0.98
CA LEU A 66 -1.57 -7.75 1.39
C LEU A 66 -1.35 -8.73 2.54
N ASP A 67 -0.24 -9.47 2.54
CA ASP A 67 0.08 -10.47 3.56
C ASP A 67 0.42 -9.84 4.93
N TYR A 68 0.71 -8.53 4.95
CA TYR A 68 0.94 -7.76 6.18
C TYR A 68 -0.35 -7.13 6.74
N ALA A 69 -1.46 -7.13 5.99
CA ALA A 69 -2.71 -6.51 6.41
C ALA A 69 -3.32 -7.30 7.59
N LYS A 70 -3.31 -6.70 8.78
CA LYS A 70 -3.89 -7.30 10.00
C LYS A 70 -5.37 -6.98 10.19
N ASP A 71 -5.83 -5.88 9.59
CA ASP A 71 -7.21 -5.42 9.69
C ASP A 71 -7.93 -5.49 8.34
N ASN A 72 -9.26 -5.61 8.39
CA ASN A 72 -10.09 -5.66 7.20
C ASN A 72 -10.09 -4.34 6.41
N ARG A 73 -9.68 -3.21 7.02
CA ARG A 73 -9.70 -1.91 6.36
C ARG A 73 -8.55 -1.80 5.37
N VAL A 74 -7.31 -2.07 5.81
CA VAL A 74 -6.12 -2.13 4.95
C VAL A 74 -6.35 -3.16 3.85
N LEU A 75 -6.86 -4.33 4.19
CA LEU A 75 -7.16 -5.38 3.21
C LEU A 75 -8.12 -4.88 2.13
N GLN A 76 -9.22 -4.23 2.51
CA GLN A 76 -10.18 -3.66 1.56
C GLN A 76 -9.55 -2.58 0.67
N VAL A 77 -8.73 -1.68 1.22
CA VAL A 77 -8.11 -0.61 0.44
C VAL A 77 -7.13 -1.20 -0.59
N LEU A 78 -6.30 -2.17 -0.21
CA LEU A 78 -5.37 -2.85 -1.11
C LEU A 78 -6.08 -3.62 -2.22
N ILE A 79 -7.14 -4.36 -1.88
CA ILE A 79 -7.93 -5.14 -2.84
C ILE A 79 -8.67 -4.19 -3.81
N ASN A 80 -9.29 -3.12 -3.31
CA ASN A 80 -9.99 -2.13 -4.14
C ASN A 80 -9.03 -1.41 -5.10
N HIS A 81 -7.82 -1.06 -4.65
CA HIS A 81 -6.81 -0.44 -5.51
C HIS A 81 -6.40 -1.37 -6.66
N LYS A 82 -6.35 -2.69 -6.43
CA LYS A 82 -5.94 -3.67 -7.45
C LYS A 82 -7.06 -4.07 -8.40
N TYR A 83 -8.23 -4.40 -7.88
CA TYR A 83 -9.31 -5.05 -8.64
C TYR A 83 -10.47 -4.10 -8.98
N GLY A 84 -10.44 -2.85 -8.49
CA GLY A 84 -11.49 -1.87 -8.71
C GLY A 84 -12.63 -1.95 -7.67
N LEU A 85 -13.57 -1.01 -7.72
CA LEU A 85 -14.72 -0.95 -6.80
C LEU A 85 -15.82 -1.98 -7.10
N GLU A 86 -15.63 -2.84 -8.12
CA GLU A 86 -16.56 -3.91 -8.43
C GLU A 86 -16.46 -4.99 -7.35
N LYS A 87 -17.16 -4.74 -6.24
CA LYS A 87 -17.28 -5.57 -5.03
C LYS A 87 -17.68 -7.04 -5.28
N ASP A 88 -18.06 -7.38 -6.51
CA ASP A 88 -18.59 -8.69 -6.92
C ASP A 88 -17.65 -9.49 -7.85
N SER A 89 -16.44 -8.99 -8.13
CA SER A 89 -15.46 -9.79 -8.87
C SER A 89 -15.08 -11.02 -8.04
N LEU A 90 -15.11 -12.22 -8.65
CA LEU A 90 -14.64 -13.46 -8.01
C LEU A 90 -13.23 -13.31 -7.38
N LEU A 91 -12.41 -12.41 -7.93
CA LEU A 91 -11.08 -12.07 -7.43
C LEU A 91 -11.11 -11.30 -6.09
N HIS A 92 -12.13 -10.47 -5.86
CA HIS A 92 -12.36 -9.78 -4.57
C HIS A 92 -12.65 -10.80 -3.46
N LEU A 93 -13.56 -11.75 -3.72
CA LEU A 93 -13.92 -12.79 -2.75
C LEU A 93 -12.76 -13.78 -2.51
N ALA A 94 -12.04 -14.19 -3.56
CA ALA A 94 -10.88 -15.07 -3.44
C ALA A 94 -9.73 -14.45 -2.64
N ALA A 95 -9.57 -13.13 -2.69
CA ALA A 95 -8.55 -12.41 -1.90
C ALA A 95 -8.94 -12.21 -0.42
N ILE A 96 -10.23 -12.36 -0.06
CA ILE A 96 -10.73 -12.20 1.32
C ILE A 96 -10.83 -13.56 2.06
N LEU A 97 -10.93 -14.68 1.33
CA LEU A 97 -11.19 -16.01 1.88
C LEU A 97 -9.94 -16.86 2.18
N ASN A 98 -8.74 -16.32 1.99
CA ASN A 98 -7.46 -16.98 2.27
C ASN A 98 -6.81 -16.38 3.52
#